data_AF-A0A8T3Z7K1-F1
#
_entry.id   AF-A0A8T3Z7K1-F1
#
_cell.length_a   1.000
_cell.length_b   1.000
_cell.length_c   1.000
_cell.angle_alpha   90.00
_cell.angle_beta   90.00
_cell.angle_gamma   90.00
#
_symmetry.space_group_name_H-M   'P 1'
#
loop_
_entity.id
_entity.type
_entity.pdbx_description
1 polymer ?
#
loop_
_entity_poly.entity_id
_entity_poly.type
_entity_poly.pdbx_seq_one_letter_code
_entity_poly.pdbx_strand_id
1 'polypeptide(L)'
;WYPVHFPEMDEVRDHARYVELVAEYGDRDSVINSGALDMNLGVSNENMESGMSLGAELSSDDLEVIQGFARTIQSIQESKKSTTDYVDAKMQEMAPNLRDLLGGSLGAKIIAHTGGIKRLALLPSSTVQILGAEKALFRHLKTGERPPKHGLIYQHPDVRGSRWWIRGRVSRALAGKISLAVRKDYFSGEYDPAVKEGFQKRLEEITKEHPFPKRIEKSKKKKDKKRKKKKDKFRFKKGDYEY
;
A
#
# COMPACT_ATOMS: atom_id res chain seq x y z
N TRP A 1 23.98 -1.46 -12.53
CA TRP A 1 25.15 -2.08 -13.18
C TRP A 1 24.86 -2.29 -14.65
N TYR A 2 23.72 -2.89 -14.98
CA TYR A 2 23.31 -3.08 -16.38
C TYR A 2 23.05 -1.78 -17.19
N PRO A 3 22.57 -0.64 -16.64
CA PRO A 3 22.48 0.62 -17.41
C PRO A 3 23.83 1.22 -17.84
N VAL A 4 24.94 0.79 -17.22
CA VAL A 4 26.30 1.18 -17.66
C VAL A 4 26.72 0.37 -18.89
N HIS A 5 26.18 -0.84 -19.03
CA HIS A 5 26.43 -1.76 -20.14
C HIS A 5 25.46 -1.56 -21.31
N PHE A 6 24.19 -1.25 -21.01
CA PHE A 6 23.17 -0.97 -22.00
C PHE A 6 22.25 0.18 -21.51
N PRO A 7 22.64 1.44 -21.75
CA PRO A 7 21.91 2.63 -21.29
C PRO A 7 20.45 2.70 -21.75
N GLU A 8 20.15 2.15 -22.93
CA GLU A 8 18.82 2.15 -23.54
C GLU A 8 17.79 1.35 -22.72
N MET A 9 18.23 0.41 -21.89
CA MET A 9 17.35 -0.33 -20.98
C MET A 9 16.86 0.50 -19.80
N ASP A 10 17.47 1.65 -19.49
CA ASP A 10 16.98 2.55 -18.45
C ASP A 10 15.66 3.22 -18.84
N GLU A 11 15.32 3.25 -20.12
CA GLU A 11 14.04 3.74 -20.61
C GLU A 11 12.86 2.78 -20.29
N VAL A 12 13.17 1.53 -19.94
CA VAL A 12 12.16 0.53 -19.57
C VAL A 12 11.62 0.84 -18.17
N ARG A 13 10.44 1.47 -18.13
CA ARG A 13 9.76 1.85 -16.87
C ARG A 13 9.21 0.66 -16.08
N ASP A 14 8.95 -0.48 -16.75
CA ASP A 14 8.45 -1.68 -16.08
C ASP A 14 9.59 -2.58 -15.61
N HIS A 15 9.81 -2.60 -14.29
CA HIS A 15 10.86 -3.38 -13.67
C HIS A 15 10.70 -4.90 -13.83
N ALA A 16 9.47 -5.43 -13.98
CA ALA A 16 9.27 -6.86 -14.19
C ALA A 16 9.82 -7.29 -15.55
N ARG A 17 9.46 -6.52 -16.58
CA ARG A 17 9.92 -6.74 -17.96
C ARG A 17 11.42 -6.49 -18.10
N TYR A 18 11.96 -5.49 -17.40
CA TYR A 18 13.41 -5.27 -17.34
C TYR A 18 14.16 -6.51 -16.87
N VAL A 19 13.70 -7.13 -15.79
CA VAL A 19 14.33 -8.33 -15.22
C VAL A 19 14.18 -9.53 -16.15
N GLU A 20 13.04 -9.69 -16.80
CA GLU A 20 12.78 -10.75 -17.80
C GLU A 20 13.77 -10.66 -18.97
N LEU A 21 13.91 -9.48 -19.57
CA LEU A 21 14.83 -9.25 -20.69
C LEU A 21 16.30 -9.51 -20.31
N VAL A 22 16.71 -9.10 -19.11
CA VAL A 22 18.08 -9.33 -18.62
C VAL A 22 18.31 -10.81 -18.28
N ALA A 23 17.30 -11.52 -17.76
CA ALA A 23 17.40 -12.93 -17.42
C ALA A 23 17.46 -13.85 -18.66
N GLU A 24 16.76 -13.47 -19.73
CA GLU A 24 16.60 -14.27 -20.95
C GLU A 24 17.72 -14.03 -21.95
N TYR A 25 18.03 -12.77 -22.26
CA TYR A 25 19.00 -12.43 -23.30
C TYR A 25 20.38 -12.09 -22.74
N GLY A 26 20.41 -11.31 -21.65
CA GLY A 26 21.59 -10.83 -20.89
C GLY A 26 22.70 -10.09 -21.65
N ASP A 27 22.93 -10.38 -22.93
CA ASP A 27 23.85 -9.68 -23.80
C ASP A 27 23.11 -8.63 -24.63
N ARG A 28 23.77 -7.50 -24.88
CA ARG A 28 23.18 -6.34 -25.55
C ARG A 28 22.70 -6.69 -26.97
N ASP A 29 23.51 -7.40 -27.74
CA ASP A 29 23.17 -7.75 -29.13
C ASP A 29 22.01 -8.72 -29.19
N SER A 30 21.92 -9.63 -28.22
CA SER A 30 20.79 -10.56 -28.09
C SER A 30 19.49 -9.84 -27.74
N VAL A 31 19.54 -8.81 -26.88
CA VAL A 31 18.38 -7.97 -26.55
C VAL A 31 17.92 -7.17 -27.76
N ILE A 32 18.84 -6.56 -28.52
CA ILE A 32 18.52 -5.77 -29.72
C ILE A 32 17.93 -6.66 -30.83
N ASN A 33 18.56 -7.81 -31.09
CA ASN A 33 18.13 -8.75 -32.14
C ASN A 33 16.78 -9.43 -31.83
N SER A 34 16.38 -9.50 -30.56
CA SER A 34 15.08 -10.08 -30.17
C SER A 34 13.88 -9.23 -30.61
N GLY A 35 14.07 -7.95 -30.96
CA GLY A 35 12.98 -7.03 -31.27
C GLY A 35 12.05 -6.73 -30.08
N ALA A 36 12.38 -7.22 -28.87
CA ALA A 36 11.54 -7.10 -27.68
C ALA A 36 11.43 -5.67 -27.12
N LEU A 37 12.35 -4.80 -27.57
CA LEU A 37 12.35 -3.36 -27.31
C LEU A 37 11.33 -2.61 -28.18
N ASP A 38 11.15 -3.03 -29.43
CA ASP A 38 10.43 -2.28 -30.46
C ASP A 38 8.90 -2.46 -30.37
N MET A 39 8.44 -3.66 -30.00
CA MET A 39 7.00 -3.97 -29.99
C MET A 39 6.19 -3.34 -28.85
N ASN A 40 6.80 -2.83 -27.77
CA ASN A 40 6.04 -2.53 -26.55
C ASN A 40 6.48 -1.34 -25.70
N LEU A 41 7.50 -0.57 -26.13
CA LEU A 41 8.03 0.56 -25.34
C LEU A 41 7.75 1.94 -25.92
N GLY A 42 7.26 2.06 -27.17
CA GLY A 42 7.02 3.36 -27.80
C GLY A 42 8.27 4.23 -27.87
N VAL A 43 9.45 3.59 -27.92
CA VAL A 43 10.75 4.25 -28.06
C VAL A 43 10.87 4.63 -29.52
N SER A 44 11.01 5.92 -29.81
CA SER A 44 11.24 6.38 -31.16
C SER A 44 12.62 5.90 -31.63
N ASN A 45 12.65 5.33 -32.84
CA ASN A 45 13.81 4.75 -33.54
C ASN A 45 15.03 5.67 -33.76
N GLU A 46 15.03 6.87 -33.18
CA GLU A 46 16.02 7.92 -33.48
C GLU A 46 17.41 7.60 -32.90
N ASN A 47 17.49 6.80 -31.83
CA ASN A 47 18.75 6.42 -31.19
C ASN A 47 19.20 4.97 -31.48
N MET A 48 18.39 4.19 -32.19
CA MET A 48 18.62 2.76 -32.42
C MET A 48 19.20 2.46 -33.82
N GLU A 49 19.21 3.44 -34.72
CA GLU A 49 19.92 3.39 -36.01
C GLU A 49 21.36 3.90 -35.87
N SER A 50 22.26 3.06 -35.36
CA SER A 50 23.68 3.01 -35.77
C SER A 50 24.50 2.32 -34.69
N GLY A 51 24.66 1.00 -34.77
CA GLY A 51 25.87 0.23 -34.42
C GLY A 51 26.70 0.51 -33.16
N MET A 52 26.28 1.40 -32.25
CA MET A 52 27.07 1.94 -31.15
C MET A 52 26.13 2.45 -30.05
N SER A 53 25.44 1.56 -29.36
CA SER A 53 25.08 1.87 -27.97
C SER A 53 26.38 2.16 -27.21
N LEU A 54 26.36 3.24 -26.44
CA LEU A 54 27.54 3.85 -25.80
C LEU A 54 27.94 3.15 -24.49
N GLY A 55 27.36 1.97 -24.22
CA GLY A 55 27.62 1.21 -23.01
C GLY A 55 29.03 0.60 -22.97
N ALA A 56 29.52 0.37 -21.76
CA ALA A 56 30.79 -0.31 -21.53
C ALA A 56 30.63 -1.83 -21.72
N GLU A 57 31.60 -2.47 -22.36
CA GLU A 57 31.65 -3.93 -22.44
C GLU A 57 31.80 -4.55 -21.04
N LEU A 58 31.00 -5.56 -20.74
CA LEU A 58 31.11 -6.37 -19.53
C LEU A 58 31.78 -7.70 -19.86
N SER A 59 32.54 -8.24 -18.90
CA SER A 59 33.09 -9.59 -19.03
C SER A 59 31.96 -10.62 -19.06
N SER A 60 32.19 -11.75 -19.73
CA SER A 60 31.28 -12.91 -19.69
C SER A 60 30.98 -13.36 -18.26
N ASP A 61 31.99 -13.31 -17.38
CA ASP A 61 31.85 -13.69 -15.97
C ASP A 61 30.91 -12.72 -15.21
N ASP A 62 30.98 -11.43 -15.52
CA ASP A 62 30.12 -10.41 -14.92
C ASP A 62 28.68 -10.52 -15.44
N LEU A 63 28.51 -10.81 -16.74
CA LEU A 63 27.20 -11.04 -17.36
C LEU A 63 26.50 -12.26 -16.78
N GLU A 64 27.22 -13.37 -16.55
CA GLU A 64 26.66 -14.57 -15.94
C GLU A 64 26.15 -14.29 -14.51
N VAL A 65 26.93 -13.52 -13.73
CA VAL A 65 26.52 -13.09 -12.39
C VAL A 65 25.25 -12.23 -12.44
N ILE A 66 25.18 -11.26 -13.36
CA ILE A 66 24.01 -10.39 -13.52
C ILE A 66 22.77 -11.18 -13.97
N GLN A 67 22.92 -12.10 -14.93
CA GLN A 67 21.85 -13.00 -15.36
C GLN A 67 21.38 -13.91 -14.21
N GLY A 68 22.29 -14.44 -13.41
CA GLY A 68 21.97 -15.23 -12.22
C GLY A 68 21.13 -14.46 -11.20
N PHE A 69 21.48 -13.19 -10.96
CA PHE A 69 20.66 -12.30 -10.13
C PHE A 69 19.29 -12.02 -10.75
N ALA A 70 19.22 -11.76 -12.05
CA ALA A 70 17.97 -11.51 -12.76
C ALA A 70 17.01 -12.72 -12.68
N ARG A 71 17.51 -13.94 -12.92
CA ARG A 71 16.75 -15.20 -12.76
C ARG A 71 16.24 -15.39 -11.34
N THR A 72 17.05 -15.06 -10.34
CA THR A 72 16.63 -15.13 -8.93
C THR A 72 15.49 -14.15 -8.64
N ILE A 73 15.57 -12.92 -9.16
CA ILE A 73 14.51 -11.91 -9.01
C ILE A 73 13.24 -12.39 -9.72
N GLN A 74 13.35 -12.94 -10.94
CA GLN A 74 12.22 -13.50 -11.68
C GLN A 74 11.53 -14.62 -10.89
N SER A 75 12.29 -15.58 -10.34
CA SER A 75 11.76 -16.65 -9.50
C SER A 75 11.03 -16.13 -8.25
N ILE A 76 11.55 -15.07 -7.62
CA ILE A 76 10.89 -14.41 -6.49
C ILE A 76 9.58 -13.74 -6.93
N GLN A 77 9.54 -13.10 -8.10
CA GLN A 77 8.34 -12.47 -8.66
C GLN A 77 7.26 -13.51 -8.96
N GLU A 78 7.61 -14.64 -9.56
CA GLU A 78 6.71 -15.77 -9.83
C GLU A 78 6.17 -16.37 -8.55
N SER A 79 7.05 -16.63 -7.56
CA SER A 79 6.66 -17.16 -6.25
C SER A 79 5.71 -16.21 -5.51
N LYS A 80 5.95 -14.91 -5.60
CA LYS A 80 5.05 -13.89 -5.05
C LYS A 80 3.70 -13.91 -5.74
N LYS A 81 3.67 -14.05 -7.07
CA LYS A 81 2.43 -14.12 -7.86
C LYS A 81 1.61 -15.35 -7.47
N SER A 82 2.22 -16.54 -7.46
CA SER A 82 1.53 -17.78 -7.08
C SER A 82 0.97 -17.74 -5.66
N THR A 83 1.73 -17.17 -4.71
CA THR A 83 1.26 -16.99 -3.32
C THR A 83 0.09 -16.00 -3.26
N THR A 84 0.13 -14.92 -4.05
CA THR A 84 -0.95 -13.92 -4.09
C THR A 84 -2.23 -14.52 -4.66
N ASP A 85 -2.12 -15.29 -5.74
CA ASP A 85 -3.24 -15.98 -6.38
C ASP A 85 -3.84 -17.04 -5.45
N TYR A 86 -2.99 -17.79 -4.74
CA TYR A 86 -3.44 -18.74 -3.71
C TYR A 86 -4.21 -18.06 -2.58
N VAL A 87 -3.71 -16.93 -2.07
CA VAL A 87 -4.39 -16.15 -1.03
C VAL A 87 -5.72 -15.60 -1.55
N ASP A 88 -5.77 -15.13 -2.79
CA ASP A 88 -7.00 -14.61 -3.39
C ASP A 88 -8.07 -15.71 -3.58
N ALA A 89 -7.65 -16.90 -4.03
CA ALA A 89 -8.53 -18.07 -4.13
C ALA A 89 -9.07 -18.50 -2.75
N LYS A 90 -8.20 -18.54 -1.72
CA LYS A 90 -8.64 -18.86 -0.34
C LYS A 90 -9.54 -17.80 0.25
N MET A 91 -9.34 -16.54 -0.11
CA MET A 91 -10.24 -15.46 0.29
C MET A 91 -11.61 -15.56 -0.40
N GLN A 92 -11.67 -16.03 -1.64
CA GLN A 92 -12.94 -16.29 -2.33
C GLN A 92 -13.75 -17.39 -1.63
N GLU A 93 -13.08 -18.45 -1.14
CA GLU A 93 -13.73 -19.53 -0.40
C GLU A 93 -14.20 -19.09 1.00
N MET A 94 -13.38 -18.32 1.73
CA MET A 94 -13.66 -17.98 3.13
C MET A 94 -14.45 -16.68 3.35
N ALA A 95 -14.24 -15.67 2.51
CA ALA A 95 -14.75 -14.32 2.72
C ALA A 95 -14.97 -13.59 1.37
N PRO A 96 -15.95 -14.06 0.56
CA PRO A 96 -16.19 -13.53 -0.78
C PRO A 96 -16.61 -12.05 -0.76
N ASN A 97 -17.38 -11.59 0.24
CA ASN A 97 -17.77 -10.18 0.33
C ASN A 97 -16.58 -9.28 0.68
N LEU A 98 -15.73 -9.71 1.61
CA LEU A 98 -14.54 -8.97 1.98
C LEU A 98 -13.53 -8.90 0.82
N ARG A 99 -13.36 -10.01 0.07
CA ARG A 99 -12.52 -10.06 -1.14
C ARG A 99 -13.03 -9.08 -2.19
N ASP A 100 -14.33 -9.06 -2.47
CA ASP A 100 -14.88 -8.17 -3.49
C ASP A 100 -14.73 -6.68 -3.12
N LEU A 101 -14.80 -6.35 -1.83
CA LEU A 101 -14.65 -4.98 -1.33
C LEU A 101 -13.19 -4.51 -1.27
N LEU A 102 -12.23 -5.34 -0.84
CA LEU A 102 -10.84 -4.93 -0.55
C LEU A 102 -9.76 -5.57 -1.43
N GLY A 103 -10.11 -6.65 -2.14
CA GLY A 103 -9.18 -7.59 -2.74
C GLY A 103 -8.65 -8.63 -1.75
N GLY A 104 -8.17 -9.77 -2.26
CA GLY A 104 -7.68 -10.88 -1.43
C GLY A 104 -6.50 -10.51 -0.54
N SER A 105 -5.51 -9.77 -1.06
CA SER A 105 -4.30 -9.40 -0.31
C SER A 105 -4.59 -8.51 0.92
N LEU A 106 -5.40 -7.46 0.77
CA LEU A 106 -5.71 -6.55 1.87
C LEU A 106 -6.69 -7.20 2.86
N GLY A 107 -7.69 -7.94 2.36
CA GLY A 107 -8.62 -8.69 3.20
C GLY A 107 -7.90 -9.71 4.10
N ALA A 108 -7.01 -10.52 3.51
CA ALA A 108 -6.21 -11.50 4.23
C ALA A 108 -5.31 -10.83 5.29
N LYS A 109 -4.68 -9.70 4.96
CA LYS A 109 -3.85 -8.93 5.92
C LYS A 109 -4.66 -8.45 7.13
N ILE A 110 -5.90 -8.00 6.93
CA ILE A 110 -6.77 -7.55 8.04
C ILE A 110 -7.20 -8.73 8.91
N ILE A 111 -7.56 -9.87 8.30
CA ILE A 111 -7.91 -11.10 9.03
C ILE A 111 -6.72 -11.59 9.86
N ALA A 112 -5.52 -11.64 9.25
CA ALA A 112 -4.30 -12.04 9.94
C ALA A 112 -3.97 -11.11 11.11
N HIS A 113 -4.06 -9.79 10.90
CA HIS A 113 -3.79 -8.80 11.96
C HIS A 113 -4.79 -8.90 13.12
N THR A 114 -6.04 -9.28 12.85
CA THR A 114 -7.06 -9.42 13.90
C THR A 114 -7.04 -10.78 14.60
N GLY A 115 -6.31 -11.76 14.08
CA GLY A 115 -6.25 -13.11 14.63
C GLY A 115 -7.45 -13.99 14.24
N GLY A 116 -8.13 -13.67 13.14
CA GLY A 116 -9.20 -14.48 12.56
C GLY A 116 -10.48 -13.72 12.23
N ILE A 117 -11.26 -14.28 11.28
CA ILE A 117 -12.47 -13.65 10.74
C ILE A 117 -13.57 -13.48 11.80
N LYS A 118 -13.72 -14.44 12.72
CA LYS A 118 -14.66 -14.36 13.84
C LYS A 118 -14.42 -13.12 14.71
N ARG A 119 -13.15 -12.87 15.06
CA ARG A 119 -12.78 -11.71 15.88
C ARG A 119 -13.02 -10.42 15.10
N LEU A 120 -12.66 -10.39 13.81
CA LEU A 120 -12.91 -9.25 12.94
C LEU A 120 -14.42 -8.91 12.84
N ALA A 121 -15.31 -9.90 12.75
CA ALA A 121 -16.76 -9.71 12.68
C ALA A 121 -17.34 -9.02 13.93
N LEU A 122 -16.76 -9.32 15.09
CA LEU A 122 -17.17 -8.77 16.39
C LEU A 122 -16.62 -7.35 16.64
N LEU A 123 -15.60 -6.92 15.91
CA LEU A 123 -15.06 -5.57 16.09
C LEU A 123 -16.06 -4.50 15.64
N PRO A 124 -16.08 -3.33 16.31
CA PRO A 124 -16.82 -2.19 15.84
C PRO A 124 -16.10 -1.54 14.64
N SER A 125 -16.87 -0.89 13.78
CA SER A 125 -16.36 -0.21 12.59
C SER A 125 -15.29 0.85 12.90
N SER A 126 -15.40 1.54 14.03
CA SER A 126 -14.41 2.53 14.47
C SER A 126 -13.05 1.90 14.76
N THR A 127 -13.01 0.68 15.30
CA THR A 127 -11.77 -0.08 15.49
C THR A 127 -11.23 -0.56 14.15
N VAL A 128 -12.10 -1.10 13.28
CA VAL A 128 -11.72 -1.54 11.92
C VAL A 128 -11.05 -0.40 11.13
N GLN A 129 -11.54 0.84 11.30
CA GLN A 129 -10.98 2.02 10.65
C GLN A 129 -9.50 2.25 10.96
N ILE A 130 -9.09 1.98 12.20
CA ILE A 130 -7.76 2.29 12.74
C ILE A 130 -6.91 1.05 13.04
N LEU A 131 -7.33 -0.14 12.58
CA LEU A 131 -6.55 -1.37 12.69
C LEU A 131 -5.16 -1.20 12.08
N GLY A 132 -4.10 -1.52 12.83
CA GLY A 132 -2.70 -1.30 12.47
C GLY A 132 -2.16 0.10 12.79
N ALA A 133 -3.00 1.02 13.28
CA ALA A 133 -2.60 2.35 13.74
C ALA A 133 -2.66 2.51 15.28
N GLU A 134 -2.66 1.39 16.01
CA GLU A 134 -2.84 1.35 17.47
C GLU A 134 -1.77 2.16 18.19
N LYS A 135 -0.50 2.06 17.75
CA LYS A 135 0.60 2.86 18.33
C LYS A 135 0.33 4.37 18.25
N ALA A 136 -0.20 4.84 17.11
CA ALA A 136 -0.55 6.24 16.93
C ALA A 136 -1.78 6.63 17.77
N LEU A 137 -2.76 5.74 17.91
CA LEU A 137 -3.91 5.93 18.79
C LEU A 137 -3.49 6.03 20.26
N PHE A 138 -2.64 5.12 20.73
CA PHE A 138 -2.14 5.16 22.11
C PHE A 138 -1.29 6.40 22.38
N ARG A 139 -0.48 6.84 21.40
CA ARG A 139 0.24 8.12 21.51
C ARG A 139 -0.73 9.29 21.62
N HIS A 140 -1.78 9.33 20.81
CA HIS A 140 -2.84 10.35 20.92
C HIS A 140 -3.45 10.38 22.32
N LEU A 141 -3.81 9.21 22.88
CA LEU A 141 -4.40 9.13 24.23
C LEU A 141 -3.44 9.59 25.33
N LYS A 142 -2.13 9.34 25.19
CA LYS A 142 -1.11 9.74 26.18
C LYS A 142 -0.70 11.21 26.08
N THR A 143 -0.55 11.73 24.87
CA THR A 143 0.08 13.04 24.60
C THR A 143 -0.91 14.12 24.18
N GLY A 144 -2.12 13.75 23.78
CA GLY A 144 -3.11 14.67 23.22
C GLY A 144 -2.80 15.14 21.79
N GLU A 145 -1.92 14.45 21.06
CA GLU A 145 -1.64 14.69 19.63
C GLU A 145 -2.88 14.52 18.75
N ARG A 146 -2.78 14.61 17.41
CA ARG A 146 -3.95 14.34 16.54
C ARG A 146 -4.20 12.83 16.44
N PRO A 147 -5.46 12.36 16.54
CA PRO A 147 -5.76 10.94 16.38
C PRO A 147 -5.49 10.47 14.95
N PRO A 148 -5.13 9.18 14.76
CA PRO A 148 -5.00 8.59 13.43
C PRO A 148 -6.36 8.55 12.72
N LYS A 149 -6.35 8.80 11.40
CA LYS A 149 -7.57 8.80 10.58
C LYS A 149 -7.88 7.44 9.93
N HIS A 150 -6.86 6.61 9.76
CA HIS A 150 -6.92 5.35 9.04
C HIS A 150 -5.75 4.45 9.48
N GLY A 151 -5.95 3.14 9.41
CA GLY A 151 -4.91 2.13 9.63
C GLY A 151 -4.55 1.39 8.34
N LEU A 152 -4.56 0.06 8.37
CA LEU A 152 -4.25 -0.84 7.24
C LEU A 152 -5.12 -0.56 6.01
N ILE A 153 -6.38 -0.15 6.23
CA ILE A 153 -7.32 0.20 5.16
C ILE A 153 -6.87 1.40 4.31
N TYR A 154 -5.82 2.11 4.71
CA TYR A 154 -5.18 3.14 3.86
C TYR A 154 -4.57 2.57 2.58
N GLN A 155 -4.23 1.28 2.56
CA GLN A 155 -3.69 0.61 1.37
C GLN A 155 -4.72 0.48 0.24
N HIS A 156 -6.02 0.64 0.54
CA HIS A 156 -7.07 0.59 -0.46
C HIS A 156 -6.95 1.73 -1.49
N PRO A 157 -7.06 1.46 -2.80
CA PRO A 157 -6.89 2.47 -3.86
C PRO A 157 -7.75 3.72 -3.64
N ASP A 158 -9.04 3.56 -3.33
CA ASP A 158 -9.94 4.70 -3.10
C ASP A 158 -9.57 5.55 -1.88
N VAL A 159 -9.02 4.94 -0.83
CA VAL A 159 -8.59 5.68 0.36
C VAL A 159 -7.28 6.40 0.07
N ARG A 160 -6.31 5.70 -0.54
CA ARG A 160 -4.98 6.27 -0.87
C ARG A 160 -5.09 7.40 -1.90
N GLY A 161 -5.87 7.18 -2.95
CA GLY A 161 -6.12 8.12 -4.04
C GLY A 161 -7.02 9.30 -3.65
N SER A 162 -7.79 9.18 -2.57
CA SER A 162 -8.65 10.29 -2.12
C SER A 162 -7.88 11.52 -1.62
N ARG A 163 -8.48 12.69 -1.88
CA ARG A 163 -7.99 14.00 -1.41
C ARG A 163 -7.89 14.02 0.12
N TRP A 164 -6.87 14.68 0.66
CA TRP A 164 -6.55 14.61 2.10
C TRP A 164 -7.68 15.09 3.04
N TRP A 165 -8.56 15.98 2.57
CA TRP A 165 -9.72 16.50 3.33
C TRP A 165 -10.95 15.59 3.31
N ILE A 166 -11.08 14.69 2.34
CA ILE A 166 -12.17 13.68 2.29
C ILE A 166 -11.72 12.31 2.79
N ARG A 167 -10.41 12.02 2.76
CA ARG A 167 -9.83 10.72 3.10
C ARG A 167 -10.34 10.09 4.41
N GLY A 168 -10.49 10.90 5.47
CA GLY A 168 -11.01 10.39 6.75
C GLY A 168 -12.48 9.97 6.68
N ARG A 169 -13.30 10.62 5.84
CA ARG A 169 -14.70 10.23 5.60
C ARG A 169 -14.79 8.97 4.77
N VAL A 170 -13.99 8.89 3.70
CA VAL A 170 -13.89 7.69 2.84
C VAL A 170 -13.44 6.48 3.67
N SER A 171 -12.39 6.64 4.48
CA SER A 171 -11.89 5.59 5.38
C SER A 171 -12.96 5.11 6.37
N ARG A 172 -13.79 6.01 6.91
CA ARG A 172 -14.91 5.64 7.80
C ARG A 172 -16.00 4.88 7.06
N ALA A 173 -16.38 5.34 5.86
CA ALA A 173 -17.37 4.67 5.04
C ALA A 173 -16.91 3.25 4.67
N LEU A 174 -15.64 3.11 4.27
CA LEU A 174 -15.02 1.83 3.96
C LEU A 174 -15.02 0.91 5.19
N ALA A 175 -14.58 1.38 6.35
CA ALA A 175 -14.58 0.58 7.58
C ALA A 175 -15.98 0.10 7.98
N GLY A 176 -17.02 0.89 7.72
CA GLY A 176 -18.42 0.51 7.93
C GLY A 176 -18.82 -0.65 7.02
N LYS A 177 -18.50 -0.54 5.74
CA LYS A 177 -18.79 -1.58 4.74
C LYS A 177 -17.96 -2.85 4.93
N ILE A 178 -16.71 -2.74 5.36
CA ILE A 178 -15.88 -3.89 5.78
C ILE A 178 -16.56 -4.64 6.94
N SER A 179 -17.02 -3.91 7.96
CA SER A 179 -17.66 -4.55 9.12
C SER A 179 -18.95 -5.29 8.71
N LEU A 180 -19.70 -4.76 7.74
CA LEU A 180 -20.88 -5.43 7.18
C LEU A 180 -20.49 -6.66 6.35
N ALA A 181 -19.51 -6.53 5.45
CA ALA A 181 -19.01 -7.63 4.62
C ALA A 181 -18.56 -8.81 5.49
N VAL A 182 -17.70 -8.55 6.47
CA VAL A 182 -17.14 -9.60 7.36
C VAL A 182 -18.24 -10.29 8.17
N ARG A 183 -19.25 -9.53 8.64
CA ARG A 183 -20.37 -10.13 9.38
C ARG A 183 -21.23 -11.00 8.48
N LYS A 184 -21.47 -10.57 7.23
CA LYS A 184 -22.17 -11.42 6.25
C LYS A 184 -21.38 -12.68 5.93
N ASP A 185 -20.08 -12.55 5.66
CA ASP A 185 -19.19 -13.68 5.40
C ASP A 185 -19.18 -14.68 6.57
N TYR A 186 -19.11 -14.19 7.82
CA TYR A 186 -19.02 -15.07 9.00
C TYR A 186 -20.36 -15.66 9.47
N PHE A 187 -21.45 -14.89 9.44
CA PHE A 187 -22.75 -15.32 10.00
C PHE A 187 -23.71 -15.89 8.95
N SER A 188 -23.73 -15.34 7.74
CA SER A 188 -24.64 -15.75 6.68
C SER A 188 -23.98 -16.68 5.68
N GLY A 189 -22.68 -16.47 5.38
CA GLY A 189 -21.97 -17.21 4.34
C GLY A 189 -22.40 -16.88 2.90
N GLU A 190 -23.35 -15.95 2.74
CA GLU A 190 -23.88 -15.54 1.45
C GLU A 190 -23.08 -14.38 0.86
N TYR A 191 -22.83 -14.45 -0.45
CA TYR A 191 -22.26 -13.34 -1.21
C TYR A 191 -23.33 -12.30 -1.54
N ASP A 192 -23.08 -11.05 -1.18
CA ASP A 192 -23.92 -9.90 -1.43
C ASP A 192 -23.13 -8.76 -2.12
N PRO A 193 -23.32 -8.56 -3.44
CA PRO A 193 -22.67 -7.48 -4.18
C PRO A 193 -23.15 -6.08 -3.74
N ALA A 194 -24.30 -5.96 -3.05
CA ALA A 194 -24.83 -4.67 -2.60
C ALA A 194 -23.91 -3.99 -1.57
N VAL A 195 -23.02 -4.74 -0.91
CA VAL A 195 -22.04 -4.17 0.02
C VAL A 195 -21.05 -3.27 -0.73
N LYS A 196 -20.49 -3.76 -1.84
CA LYS A 196 -19.55 -3.02 -2.68
C LYS A 196 -20.22 -1.87 -3.40
N GLU A 197 -21.38 -2.10 -4.02
CA GLU A 197 -22.14 -1.02 -4.67
C GLU A 197 -22.50 0.10 -3.68
N GLY A 198 -22.89 -0.29 -2.47
CA GLY A 198 -23.19 0.67 -1.41
C GLY A 198 -21.97 1.46 -0.92
N PHE A 199 -20.75 0.90 -1.03
CA PHE A 199 -19.52 1.66 -0.79
C PHE A 199 -19.28 2.67 -1.92
N GLN A 200 -19.43 2.25 -3.18
CA GLN A 200 -19.19 3.10 -4.34
C GLN A 200 -20.14 4.30 -4.38
N LYS A 201 -21.44 4.08 -4.16
CA LYS A 201 -22.44 5.15 -4.04
C LYS A 201 -22.05 6.16 -2.96
N ARG A 202 -21.61 5.67 -1.79
CA ARG A 202 -21.19 6.53 -0.68
C ARG A 202 -19.90 7.30 -0.98
N LEU A 203 -18.98 6.71 -1.74
CA LEU A 203 -17.74 7.36 -2.17
C LEU A 203 -18.05 8.54 -3.11
N GLU A 204 -18.97 8.35 -4.05
CA GLU A 204 -19.42 9.40 -4.96
C GLU A 204 -20.11 10.54 -4.21
N GLU A 205 -21.02 10.24 -3.28
CA GLU A 205 -21.68 11.22 -2.42
C GLU A 205 -20.66 12.07 -1.65
N ILE A 206 -19.69 11.43 -0.98
CA ILE A 206 -18.64 12.13 -0.21
C ILE A 206 -17.81 13.05 -1.11
N THR A 207 -17.56 12.63 -2.36
CA THR A 207 -16.77 13.39 -3.32
C THR A 207 -17.56 14.61 -3.82
N LYS A 208 -18.86 14.43 -4.11
CA LYS A 208 -19.79 15.49 -4.54
C LYS A 208 -20.07 16.52 -3.44
N GLU A 209 -20.26 16.10 -2.20
CA GLU A 209 -20.53 16.98 -1.05
C GLU A 209 -19.32 17.81 -0.62
N HIS A 210 -18.11 17.36 -0.93
CA HIS A 210 -16.87 17.96 -0.42
C HIS A 210 -15.83 18.23 -1.52
N PRO A 211 -16.18 19.05 -2.53
CA PRO A 211 -15.27 19.38 -3.63
C PRO A 211 -14.06 20.16 -3.12
N PHE A 212 -14.24 21.03 -2.12
CA PHE A 212 -13.20 21.90 -1.57
C PHE A 212 -12.91 21.61 -0.09
N PRO A 213 -11.67 21.84 0.38
CA PRO A 213 -11.34 21.74 1.79
C PRO A 213 -12.13 22.79 2.58
N LYS A 214 -12.77 22.39 3.68
CA LYS A 214 -13.37 23.35 4.61
C LYS A 214 -12.25 24.25 5.14
N ARG A 215 -12.37 25.56 4.90
CA ARG A 215 -11.45 26.57 5.43
C ARG A 215 -11.52 26.47 6.95
N ILE A 216 -10.41 26.13 7.59
CA ILE A 216 -10.35 26.11 9.05
C ILE A 216 -10.34 27.57 9.48
N GLU A 217 -11.50 28.11 9.85
CA GLU A 217 -11.52 29.32 10.65
C GLU A 217 -10.79 28.99 11.95
N LYS A 218 -9.56 29.48 12.09
CA LYS A 218 -8.85 29.43 13.36
C LYS A 218 -9.75 30.17 14.36
N SER A 219 -10.49 29.44 15.18
CA SER A 219 -11.17 30.06 16.31
C SER A 219 -10.09 30.82 17.07
N LYS A 220 -10.25 32.14 17.18
CA LYS A 220 -9.40 32.96 18.05
C LYS A 220 -9.58 32.34 19.43
N LYS A 221 -8.66 31.47 19.86
CA LYS A 221 -8.61 31.00 21.24
C LYS A 221 -8.62 32.26 22.09
N LYS A 222 -9.73 32.56 22.76
CA LYS A 222 -9.75 33.54 23.84
C LYS A 222 -8.61 33.11 24.76
N LYS A 223 -7.59 33.95 24.87
CA LYS A 223 -6.51 33.77 25.85
C LYS A 223 -7.17 33.92 27.21
N ASP A 224 -7.76 32.85 27.73
CA ASP A 224 -8.03 32.77 29.16
C ASP A 224 -6.68 32.88 29.84
N LYS A 225 -6.46 34.03 30.49
CA LYS A 225 -5.35 34.27 31.41
C LYS A 225 -5.53 33.35 32.62
N LYS A 226 -5.43 32.03 32.45
CA LYS A 226 -5.27 31.10 33.58
C LYS A 226 -3.88 31.36 34.14
N ARG A 227 -3.86 32.07 35.27
CA ARG A 227 -2.72 32.27 36.17
C ARG A 227 -1.86 30.99 36.18
N LYS A 228 -0.59 31.12 35.79
CA LYS A 228 0.42 30.07 35.99
C LYS A 228 0.49 29.78 37.50
N LYS A 229 -0.21 28.74 37.98
CA LYS A 229 0.18 28.10 39.24
C LYS A 229 1.54 27.46 38.96
N LYS A 230 2.59 27.95 39.64
CA LYS A 230 3.91 27.29 39.71
C LYS A 230 3.64 25.83 40.10
N LYS A 231 3.82 24.91 39.15
CA LYS A 231 4.02 23.50 39.51
C LYS A 231 5.43 23.45 40.07
N ASP A 232 5.55 23.20 41.38
CA ASP A 232 6.81 22.88 41.99
C ASP A 232 7.44 21.72 41.24
N LYS A 233 8.64 21.97 40.72
CA LYS A 233 9.47 20.97 40.09
C LYS A 233 9.96 20.06 41.20
N PHE A 234 9.26 18.97 41.48
CA PHE A 234 9.89 17.80 42.10
C PHE A 234 10.96 17.32 41.13
N ARG A 235 12.19 17.81 41.34
CA ARG A 235 13.41 17.24 40.79
C ARG A 235 13.55 15.87 41.45
N PHE A 236 13.29 14.79 40.70
CA PHE A 236 13.79 13.49 41.10
C PHE A 236 15.31 13.59 41.19
N LYS A 237 15.85 13.58 42.41
CA LYS A 237 17.28 13.42 42.64
C LYS A 237 17.63 11.96 42.33
N LYS A 238 18.68 11.78 41.53
CA LYS A 238 19.35 10.50 41.31
C LYS A 238 19.94 10.09 42.67
N GLY A 239 19.42 9.05 43.32
CA GLY A 239 19.88 8.65 44.65
C GLY A 239 19.23 7.41 45.26
N ASP A 240 17.94 7.16 45.01
CA ASP A 240 17.22 6.18 45.85
C ASP A 240 17.14 4.78 45.23
N TYR A 241 18.29 4.16 44.99
CA TYR A 241 18.38 2.70 44.92
C TYR A 241 19.46 2.27 45.92
N GLU A 242 19.04 1.86 47.12
CA GLU A 242 19.86 1.01 47.99
C GLU A 242 19.86 -0.42 47.44
N TYR A 243 21.04 -1.06 47.50
CA TYR A 243 21.40 -2.35 46.93
C TYR A 243 20.55 -3.53 47.44
#